data_AF-A0A2M8WQ22-F1
#
_entry.id   AF-A0A2M8WQ22-F1
#
_cell.length_a   1.000
_cell.length_b   1.000
_cell.length_c   1.000
_cell.angle_alpha   90.00
_cell.angle_beta   90.00
_cell.angle_gamma   90.00
#
_symmetry.space_group_name_H-M   'P 1'
#
loop_
_entity.id
_entity.type
_entity.pdbx_description
1 polymer ?
#
loop_
_entity_poly.entity_id
_entity_poly.type
_entity_poly.pdbx_seq_one_letter_code
_entity_poly.pdbx_strand_id
1 'polypeptide(L)'
;MSTAPLLRLYLFFATENEQALILRRAGMKLYNLIGWDRATDTFTQGQWLRKSLRVEDCALSPDGKHFIYAVHNADPNQRAGAQYTVVSQAPWFTALALFPQDHFWRSGGWFLDNTHYQLHASMEVSDIIGRATGLHQVVSGKVNKDCRTGLRLKNGQPAPLTKALRERLLAGAPAPQHDAFDRYEVQGGRLYRTVGFDLELIHDFTEMTPRFEPAPYSLPRDDSDGLGWHPLDQEDGK
;
A
#
# COMPACT_ATOMS: atom_id res chain seq x y z
N MET A 1 29.97 -1.46 -18.52
CA MET A 1 29.43 -0.31 -17.76
C MET A 1 28.29 -0.84 -16.92
N SER A 2 28.46 -0.94 -15.60
CA SER A 2 27.40 -1.40 -14.70
C SER A 2 26.31 -0.33 -14.68
N THR A 3 25.17 -0.61 -15.30
CA THR A 3 24.01 0.28 -15.26
C THR A 3 23.64 0.46 -13.80
N ALA A 4 23.79 1.67 -13.26
CA ALA A 4 23.42 1.93 -11.87
C ALA A 4 21.99 1.41 -11.64
N PRO A 5 21.72 0.69 -10.53
CA PRO A 5 20.39 0.18 -10.26
C PRO A 5 19.39 1.33 -10.36
N LEU A 6 18.26 1.08 -11.01
CA LEU A 6 17.17 2.05 -11.21
C LEU A 6 16.55 2.44 -9.87
N LEU A 7 17.24 3.32 -9.14
CA LEU A 7 16.81 3.85 -7.88
C LEU A 7 15.67 4.84 -8.14
N ARG A 8 14.49 4.52 -7.63
CA ARG A 8 13.29 5.37 -7.76
C ARG A 8 12.61 5.50 -6.42
N LEU A 9 12.13 6.70 -6.11
CA LEU A 9 11.25 6.95 -4.99
C LEU A 9 9.84 7.20 -5.54
N TYR A 10 8.86 6.61 -4.88
CA TYR A 10 7.46 6.84 -5.15
C TYR A 10 6.82 7.38 -3.88
N LEU A 11 6.14 8.51 -4.00
CA LEU A 11 5.60 9.26 -2.86
C LEU A 11 4.10 8.99 -2.72
N PHE A 12 3.67 8.71 -1.51
CA PHE A 12 2.26 8.57 -1.13
C PHE A 12 1.98 9.53 0.02
N PHE A 13 0.99 10.40 -0.14
CA PHE A 13 0.65 11.41 0.85
C PHE A 13 -0.65 11.04 1.56
N ALA A 14 -0.62 11.07 2.90
CA ALA A 14 -1.84 11.05 3.70
C ALA A 14 -2.61 12.34 3.41
N THR A 15 -3.94 12.31 3.43
CA THR A 15 -4.80 13.45 3.09
C THR A 15 -5.35 14.18 4.31
N GLU A 16 -5.25 13.60 5.51
CA GLU A 16 -5.74 14.17 6.76
C GLU A 16 -4.62 14.69 7.68
N ASN A 17 -3.35 14.52 7.29
CA ASN A 17 -2.19 14.98 8.06
C ASN A 17 -0.91 15.10 7.22
N GLU A 18 0.19 15.46 7.90
CA GLU A 18 1.51 15.66 7.29
C GLU A 18 2.31 14.36 7.09
N GLN A 19 1.73 13.19 7.33
CA GLN A 19 2.41 11.92 7.10
C GLN A 19 2.47 11.59 5.60
N ALA A 20 3.53 10.93 5.21
CA ALA A 20 3.73 10.39 3.88
C ALA A 20 4.49 9.06 3.96
N LEU A 21 4.38 8.27 2.90
CA LEU A 21 5.19 7.10 2.68
C LEU A 21 6.05 7.28 1.44
N ILE A 22 7.30 6.84 1.54
CA ILE A 22 8.21 6.74 0.42
C ILE A 22 8.44 5.26 0.16
N LEU A 23 8.00 4.80 -1.01
CA LEU A 23 8.34 3.49 -1.53
C LEU A 23 9.61 3.64 -2.37
N ARG A 24 10.75 3.20 -1.82
CA ARG A 24 12.04 3.23 -2.47
C ARG A 24 12.29 1.91 -3.21
N ARG A 25 12.40 1.96 -4.54
CA ARG A 25 12.84 0.84 -5.37
C ARG A 25 14.35 0.85 -5.50
N ALA A 26 15.02 -0.12 -4.90
CA ALA A 26 16.49 -0.25 -4.88
C ALA A 26 17.03 -1.21 -5.96
N GLY A 27 16.14 -1.94 -6.63
CA GLY A 27 16.47 -2.93 -7.66
C GLY A 27 15.20 -3.48 -8.31
N MET A 28 15.33 -4.51 -9.15
CA MET A 28 14.19 -5.01 -9.94
C MET A 28 13.01 -5.47 -9.06
N LYS A 29 13.29 -6.20 -7.98
CA LYS A 29 12.32 -6.72 -7.01
C LYS A 29 12.62 -6.28 -5.57
N LEU A 30 13.45 -5.25 -5.37
CA LEU A 30 13.90 -4.86 -4.02
C LEU A 30 13.33 -3.50 -3.67
N TYR A 31 12.50 -3.46 -2.63
CA TYR A 31 11.81 -2.28 -2.18
C TYR A 31 12.05 -2.04 -0.68
N ASN A 32 12.02 -0.78 -0.28
CA ASN A 32 12.01 -0.34 1.10
C ASN A 32 10.87 0.65 1.30
N LEU A 33 10.13 0.51 2.40
CA LEU A 33 9.07 1.42 2.78
C LEU A 33 9.56 2.31 3.90
N ILE A 34 9.41 3.63 3.74
CA ILE A 34 9.95 4.64 4.65
C ILE A 34 8.80 5.57 5.02
N GLY A 35 8.61 5.79 6.32
CA GLY A 35 7.71 6.82 6.85
C GLY A 35 8.37 8.18 6.75
N TRP A 36 7.60 9.20 6.37
CA TRP A 36 8.07 10.58 6.27
C TRP A 36 7.06 11.51 6.94
N ASP A 37 7.52 12.21 7.98
CA ASP A 37 6.80 13.33 8.57
C ASP A 37 7.18 14.61 7.84
N ARG A 38 6.25 15.18 7.06
CA ARG A 38 6.50 16.36 6.23
C ARG A 38 6.56 17.67 7.01
N ALA A 39 6.09 17.69 8.25
CA ALA A 39 6.16 18.88 9.09
C ALA A 39 7.57 19.11 9.64
N THR A 40 8.31 18.02 9.88
CA THR A 40 9.64 18.03 10.49
C THR A 40 10.75 17.51 9.59
N ASP A 41 10.39 17.01 8.40
CA ASP A 41 11.29 16.27 7.49
C ASP A 41 12.04 15.13 8.19
N THR A 42 11.34 14.43 9.08
CA THR A 42 11.88 13.25 9.77
C THR A 42 11.47 11.97 9.06
N PHE A 43 12.40 11.01 9.02
CA PHE A 43 12.23 9.76 8.28
C PHE A 43 12.31 8.56 9.22
N THR A 44 11.29 7.72 9.19
CA THR A 44 11.24 6.47 9.94
C THR A 44 11.52 5.30 8.99
N GLN A 45 12.62 4.60 9.26
CA GLN A 45 12.98 3.39 8.51
C GLN A 45 11.96 2.29 8.77
N GLY A 46 11.29 1.86 7.70
CA GLY A 46 10.38 0.73 7.75
C GLY A 46 11.02 -0.53 7.20
N GLN A 47 10.20 -1.35 6.55
CA GLN A 47 10.59 -2.71 6.17
C GLN A 47 11.19 -2.80 4.76
N TRP A 48 12.08 -3.77 4.55
CA TRP A 48 12.51 -4.16 3.21
C TRP A 48 11.72 -5.36 2.71
N LEU A 49 11.46 -5.37 1.40
CA LEU A 49 10.71 -6.42 0.73
C LEU A 49 11.42 -6.81 -0.57
N ARG A 50 11.58 -8.12 -0.79
CA ARG A 50 12.09 -8.69 -2.04
C ARG A 50 10.95 -9.31 -2.85
N LYS A 51 10.12 -8.48 -3.48
CA LYS A 51 8.99 -8.88 -4.33
C LYS A 51 8.83 -7.90 -5.51
N SER A 52 8.17 -8.32 -6.58
CA SER A 52 7.77 -7.39 -7.65
C SER A 52 6.52 -6.65 -7.22
N LEU A 53 6.62 -5.33 -7.06
CA LEU A 53 5.47 -4.47 -6.76
C LEU A 53 4.94 -3.80 -8.04
N ARG A 54 3.62 -3.60 -8.13
CA ARG A 54 3.00 -2.65 -9.07
C ARG A 54 2.69 -1.39 -8.29
N VAL A 55 3.44 -0.33 -8.53
CA VAL A 55 3.42 0.85 -7.65
C VAL A 55 2.15 1.68 -7.87
N GLU A 56 1.63 1.66 -9.08
CA GLU A 56 0.42 2.36 -9.52
C GLU A 56 -0.84 1.80 -8.84
N ASP A 57 -0.75 0.60 -8.27
CA ASP A 57 -1.81 -0.12 -7.58
C ASP A 57 -1.71 -0.03 -6.04
N CYS A 58 -0.76 0.76 -5.54
CA CYS A 58 -0.58 1.01 -4.11
C CYS A 58 -1.37 2.23 -3.63
N ALA A 59 -1.77 2.24 -2.36
CA ALA A 59 -2.47 3.37 -1.75
C ALA A 59 -2.14 3.52 -0.27
N LEU A 60 -2.05 4.75 0.20
CA LEU A 60 -1.93 5.11 1.62
C LEU A 60 -3.30 5.54 2.16
N SER A 61 -3.62 5.16 3.40
CA SER A 61 -4.86 5.60 4.06
C SER A 61 -4.85 7.12 4.32
N PRO A 62 -6.02 7.76 4.43
CA PRO A 62 -6.10 9.21 4.66
C PRO A 62 -5.35 9.68 5.92
N ASP A 63 -5.35 8.88 6.99
CA ASP A 63 -4.59 9.12 8.21
C ASP A 63 -3.12 8.69 8.18
N GLY A 64 -2.64 8.12 7.08
CA GLY A 64 -1.25 7.70 6.90
C GLY A 64 -0.85 6.42 7.63
N LYS A 65 -1.79 5.69 8.27
CA LYS A 65 -1.46 4.54 9.13
C LYS A 65 -1.46 3.20 8.41
N HIS A 66 -2.15 3.08 7.28
CA HIS A 66 -2.29 1.81 6.57
C HIS A 66 -1.87 1.95 5.11
N PHE A 67 -1.31 0.88 4.57
CA PHE A 67 -0.81 0.83 3.22
C PHE A 67 -1.38 -0.38 2.49
N ILE A 68 -1.91 -0.15 1.29
CA ILE A 68 -2.26 -1.19 0.33
C ILE A 68 -1.12 -1.29 -0.66
N TYR A 69 -0.64 -2.51 -0.91
CA TYR A 69 0.31 -2.76 -1.97
C TYR A 69 0.01 -4.05 -2.74
N ALA A 70 0.35 -4.02 -4.02
CA ALA A 70 0.10 -5.09 -4.98
C ALA A 70 1.39 -5.82 -5.32
N VAL A 71 1.42 -7.15 -5.10
CA VAL A 71 2.50 -8.02 -5.55
C VAL A 71 2.09 -8.76 -6.81
N HIS A 72 3.01 -8.87 -7.76
CA HIS A 72 2.85 -9.61 -9.02
C HIS A 72 4.04 -10.53 -9.25
N ASN A 73 3.85 -11.53 -10.12
CA ASN A 73 4.89 -12.48 -10.52
C ASN A 73 5.56 -13.17 -9.31
N ALA A 74 4.76 -13.49 -8.29
CA ALA A 74 5.17 -14.33 -7.18
C ALA A 74 5.11 -15.82 -7.57
N ASP A 75 5.60 -16.69 -6.70
CA ASP A 75 5.52 -18.13 -6.91
C ASP A 75 4.05 -18.61 -6.82
N PRO A 76 3.47 -19.16 -7.90
CA PRO A 76 2.10 -19.68 -7.89
C PRO A 76 1.87 -20.83 -6.91
N ASN A 77 2.93 -21.54 -6.50
CA ASN A 77 2.83 -22.67 -5.58
C ASN A 77 2.80 -22.24 -4.10
N GLN A 78 3.09 -20.97 -3.81
CA GLN A 78 2.99 -20.44 -2.45
C GLN A 78 1.54 -20.14 -2.07
N ARG A 79 1.26 -20.14 -0.77
CA ARG A 79 -0.07 -19.86 -0.21
C ARG A 79 -0.68 -18.54 -0.69
N ALA A 80 0.14 -17.52 -0.96
CA ALA A 80 -0.33 -16.23 -1.46
C ALA A 80 -0.62 -16.21 -2.98
N GLY A 81 -0.22 -17.23 -3.71
CA GLY A 81 -0.37 -17.32 -5.17
C GLY A 81 0.56 -16.38 -5.94
N ALA A 82 0.46 -16.42 -7.27
CA ALA A 82 1.32 -15.64 -8.16
C ALA A 82 1.05 -14.13 -8.12
N GLN A 83 -0.10 -13.72 -7.59
CA GLN A 83 -0.52 -12.34 -7.47
C GLN A 83 -1.41 -12.17 -6.26
N TYR A 84 -1.19 -11.11 -5.51
CA TYR A 84 -1.98 -10.81 -4.33
C TYR A 84 -1.93 -9.33 -3.97
N THR A 85 -2.91 -8.92 -3.17
CA THR A 85 -2.95 -7.60 -2.54
C THR A 85 -2.77 -7.75 -1.05
N VAL A 86 -1.99 -6.85 -0.45
CA VAL A 86 -1.77 -6.81 1.00
C VAL A 86 -2.27 -5.49 1.56
N VAL A 87 -2.86 -5.56 2.75
CA VAL A 87 -3.05 -4.39 3.63
C VAL A 87 -2.08 -4.54 4.79
N SER A 88 -1.26 -3.52 5.05
CA SER A 88 -0.29 -3.48 6.15
C SER A 88 -0.40 -2.18 6.95
N GLN A 89 0.26 -2.13 8.11
CA GLN A 89 0.47 -0.88 8.83
C GLN A 89 1.69 -0.16 8.25
N ALA A 90 1.58 1.14 7.99
CA ALA A 90 2.68 1.99 7.59
C ALA A 90 3.74 2.13 8.72
N PRO A 91 5.06 2.12 8.45
CA PRO A 91 5.76 1.90 7.18
C PRO A 91 6.25 0.45 6.99
N TRP A 92 5.42 -0.55 7.30
CA TRP A 92 5.78 -1.96 7.24
C TRP A 92 5.10 -2.67 6.05
N PHE A 93 5.72 -3.73 5.54
CA PHE A 93 5.13 -4.65 4.56
C PHE A 93 4.47 -5.87 5.23
N THR A 94 4.55 -6.00 6.55
CA THR A 94 3.98 -7.15 7.24
C THR A 94 2.46 -7.11 7.14
N ALA A 95 1.88 -8.14 6.52
CA ALA A 95 0.46 -8.20 6.19
C ALA A 95 -0.43 -8.28 7.43
N LEU A 96 -1.39 -7.35 7.52
CA LEU A 96 -2.57 -7.45 8.36
C LEU A 96 -3.68 -8.22 7.64
N ALA A 97 -3.81 -8.03 6.33
CA ALA A 97 -4.69 -8.80 5.45
C ALA A 97 -3.96 -9.17 4.16
N LEU A 98 -4.27 -10.33 3.58
CA LEU A 98 -3.76 -10.74 2.27
C LEU A 98 -4.84 -11.40 1.44
N PHE A 99 -4.92 -10.97 0.18
CA PHE A 99 -5.92 -11.42 -0.78
C PHE A 99 -5.22 -12.03 -2.00
N PRO A 100 -5.15 -13.37 -2.12
CA PRO A 100 -4.69 -14.04 -3.33
C PRO A 100 -5.60 -13.72 -4.51
N GLN A 101 -5.04 -13.64 -5.71
CA GLN A 101 -5.77 -13.27 -6.92
C GLN A 101 -5.29 -14.04 -8.14
N ASP A 102 -6.26 -14.47 -8.95
CA ASP A 102 -5.98 -15.42 -10.04
C ASP A 102 -5.57 -14.74 -11.36
N HIS A 103 -5.70 -13.41 -11.48
CA HIS A 103 -5.55 -12.69 -12.75
C HIS A 103 -4.76 -11.37 -12.66
N PHE A 104 -3.90 -11.16 -13.67
CA PHE A 104 -2.82 -10.17 -13.69
C PHE A 104 -3.24 -8.69 -13.52
N TRP A 105 -4.48 -8.35 -13.80
CA TRP A 105 -4.95 -6.95 -13.90
C TRP A 105 -5.66 -6.42 -12.64
N ARG A 106 -5.77 -7.21 -11.57
CA ARG A 106 -6.77 -6.97 -10.50
C ARG A 106 -6.20 -6.80 -9.09
N SER A 107 -4.88 -6.72 -8.92
CA SER A 107 -4.27 -6.44 -7.61
C SER A 107 -4.18 -4.95 -7.34
N GLY A 108 -4.15 -4.60 -6.06
CA GLY A 108 -4.24 -3.23 -5.58
C GLY A 108 -5.62 -2.87 -5.03
N GLY A 109 -5.75 -1.60 -4.70
CA GLY A 109 -6.96 -1.04 -4.13
C GLY A 109 -6.74 0.39 -3.66
N TRP A 110 -7.76 0.93 -3.01
CA TRP A 110 -7.74 2.27 -2.45
C TRP A 110 -8.52 2.33 -1.14
N PHE A 111 -8.19 3.33 -0.33
CA PHE A 111 -8.95 3.66 0.88
C PHE A 111 -10.10 4.61 0.54
N LEU A 112 -11.28 4.33 1.08
CA LEU A 112 -12.44 5.22 1.03
C LEU A 112 -12.39 6.22 2.19
N ASP A 113 -11.94 5.74 3.35
CA ASP A 113 -11.65 6.47 4.58
C ASP A 113 -10.62 5.68 5.42
N ASN A 114 -10.43 6.04 6.69
CA ASN A 114 -9.44 5.42 7.57
C ASN A 114 -9.74 3.96 7.94
N THR A 115 -10.98 3.49 7.78
CA THR A 115 -11.40 2.14 8.16
C THR A 115 -12.02 1.34 7.03
N HIS A 116 -12.32 1.95 5.89
CA HIS A 116 -12.91 1.27 4.74
C HIS A 116 -11.99 1.35 3.52
N TYR A 117 -11.81 0.22 2.86
CA TYR A 117 -11.03 0.12 1.63
C TYR A 117 -11.74 -0.76 0.61
N GLN A 118 -11.38 -0.57 -0.66
CA GLN A 118 -11.86 -1.38 -1.77
C GLN A 118 -10.67 -1.93 -2.55
N LEU A 119 -10.77 -3.18 -2.99
CA LEU A 119 -9.78 -3.81 -3.84
C LEU A 119 -10.18 -3.67 -5.30
N HIS A 120 -9.21 -3.67 -6.22
CA HIS A 120 -9.45 -3.70 -7.67
C HIS A 120 -10.19 -4.98 -8.12
N ALA A 121 -10.04 -6.07 -7.36
CA ALA A 121 -10.73 -7.33 -7.61
C ALA A 121 -12.26 -7.18 -7.47
N SER A 122 -13.02 -7.54 -8.52
CA SER A 122 -14.48 -7.55 -8.46
C SER A 122 -15.08 -8.89 -8.01
N MET A 123 -14.25 -9.89 -7.74
CA MET A 123 -14.69 -11.20 -7.25
C MET A 123 -14.39 -11.30 -5.76
N GLU A 124 -15.16 -12.12 -5.05
CA GLU A 124 -14.90 -12.38 -3.64
C GLU A 124 -13.55 -13.08 -3.48
N VAL A 125 -12.56 -12.30 -3.06
CA VAL A 125 -11.28 -12.80 -2.57
C VAL A 125 -11.32 -12.80 -1.04
N SER A 126 -10.98 -13.93 -0.47
CA SER A 126 -10.92 -14.10 0.99
C SER A 126 -9.61 -13.57 1.53
N ASP A 127 -9.68 -12.90 2.68
CA ASP A 127 -8.48 -12.57 3.45
C ASP A 127 -7.97 -13.86 4.08
N ILE A 128 -6.77 -14.30 3.70
CA ILE A 128 -6.17 -15.53 4.22
C ILE A 128 -5.37 -15.30 5.52
N ILE A 129 -5.24 -14.05 5.97
CA ILE A 129 -4.53 -13.65 7.20
C ILE A 129 -5.51 -13.24 8.29
N GLY A 130 -6.49 -12.39 7.99
CA GLY A 130 -7.61 -12.08 8.89
C GLY A 130 -7.26 -11.21 10.10
N ARG A 131 -6.19 -10.41 10.05
CA ARG A 131 -5.68 -9.61 11.20
C ARG A 131 -5.87 -8.10 11.04
N ALA A 132 -6.53 -7.65 9.97
CA ALA A 132 -6.83 -6.24 9.73
C ALA A 132 -8.00 -5.74 10.60
N THR A 133 -7.85 -5.86 11.92
CA THR A 133 -8.87 -5.46 12.91
C THR A 133 -9.21 -3.97 12.77
N GLY A 134 -10.51 -3.66 12.70
CA GLY A 134 -10.99 -2.29 12.52
C GLY A 134 -10.92 -1.77 11.07
N LEU A 135 -10.40 -2.57 10.14
CA LEU A 135 -10.49 -2.30 8.71
C LEU A 135 -11.55 -3.18 8.05
N HIS A 136 -12.30 -2.60 7.14
CA HIS A 136 -13.46 -3.21 6.51
C HIS A 136 -13.34 -3.13 5.00
N GLN A 137 -13.24 -4.30 4.36
CA GLN A 137 -13.33 -4.37 2.91
C GLN A 137 -14.75 -4.04 2.46
N VAL A 138 -14.86 -3.08 1.56
CA VAL A 138 -16.08 -2.67 0.87
C VAL A 138 -16.08 -3.24 -0.55
N VAL A 139 -17.24 -3.76 -0.96
CA VAL A 139 -17.47 -4.35 -2.27
C VAL A 139 -18.58 -3.60 -3.01
N SER A 140 -18.53 -3.64 -4.33
CA SER A 140 -19.57 -3.08 -5.19
C SER A 140 -20.75 -4.05 -5.28
N GLY A 141 -21.96 -3.55 -5.05
CA GLY A 141 -23.21 -4.29 -5.18
C GLY A 141 -24.27 -3.48 -5.89
N LYS A 142 -25.50 -4.03 -5.93
CA LYS A 142 -26.62 -3.38 -6.61
C LYS A 142 -26.99 -2.06 -5.92
N VAL A 143 -27.06 -1.00 -6.73
CA VAL A 143 -27.62 0.29 -6.34
C VAL A 143 -29.13 0.15 -6.17
N ASN A 144 -29.64 0.58 -5.01
CA ASN A 144 -31.08 0.57 -4.71
C ASN A 144 -31.42 1.70 -3.72
N LYS A 145 -32.70 1.78 -3.32
CA LYS A 145 -33.17 2.83 -2.39
C LYS A 145 -32.45 2.82 -1.03
N ASP A 146 -32.00 1.66 -0.57
CA ASP A 146 -31.34 1.48 0.73
C ASP A 146 -29.82 1.71 0.65
N CYS A 147 -29.22 1.56 -0.53
CA CYS A 147 -27.82 1.84 -0.79
C CYS A 147 -27.63 2.49 -2.17
N ARG A 148 -27.69 3.83 -2.18
CA ARG A 148 -27.55 4.62 -3.41
C ARG A 148 -26.13 4.59 -4.00
N THR A 149 -25.11 4.39 -3.17
CA THR A 149 -23.71 4.28 -3.63
C THR A 149 -23.41 2.91 -4.23
N GLY A 150 -24.24 1.89 -3.96
CA GLY A 150 -23.95 0.50 -4.30
C GLY A 150 -22.85 -0.14 -3.45
N LEU A 151 -22.15 0.61 -2.61
CA LEU A 151 -21.04 0.14 -1.78
C LEU A 151 -21.55 -0.60 -0.53
N ARG A 152 -21.04 -1.80 -0.30
CA ARG A 152 -21.51 -2.71 0.75
C ARG A 152 -20.35 -3.34 1.51
N LEU A 153 -20.58 -3.68 2.77
CA LEU A 153 -19.72 -4.59 3.51
C LEU A 153 -19.85 -6.01 2.95
N LYS A 154 -18.89 -6.90 3.24
CA LYS A 154 -18.95 -8.31 2.83
C LYS A 154 -20.20 -9.05 3.31
N ASN A 155 -20.81 -8.62 4.41
CA ASN A 155 -22.08 -9.19 4.91
C ASN A 155 -23.32 -8.68 4.14
N GLY A 156 -23.15 -7.88 3.08
CA GLY A 156 -24.23 -7.35 2.23
C GLY A 156 -24.88 -6.05 2.74
N GLN A 157 -24.59 -5.63 3.98
CA GLN A 157 -25.11 -4.36 4.51
C GLN A 157 -24.50 -3.16 3.78
N PRO A 158 -25.24 -2.04 3.63
CA PRO A 158 -24.67 -0.80 3.09
C PRO A 158 -23.43 -0.38 3.89
N ALA A 159 -22.37 0.03 3.20
CA ALA A 159 -21.16 0.51 3.86
C ALA A 159 -21.51 1.74 4.73
N PRO A 160 -21.04 1.82 5.99
CA PRO A 160 -21.36 2.90 6.91
C PRO A 160 -20.56 4.17 6.61
N LEU A 161 -20.73 4.72 5.41
CA LEU A 161 -20.01 5.89 4.94
C LEU A 161 -20.58 7.18 5.53
N THR A 162 -19.69 8.11 5.88
CA THR A 162 -20.06 9.47 6.30
C THR A 162 -20.88 10.18 5.22
N LYS A 163 -21.68 11.17 5.63
CA LYS A 163 -22.49 11.95 4.69
C LYS A 163 -21.64 12.60 3.60
N ALA A 164 -20.52 13.25 4.00
CA ALA A 164 -19.61 13.92 3.07
C ALA A 164 -18.99 12.94 2.06
N LEU A 165 -18.52 11.77 2.51
CA LEU A 165 -17.97 10.75 1.62
C LEU A 165 -19.02 10.23 0.63
N ARG A 166 -20.25 9.99 1.11
CA ARG A 166 -21.37 9.55 0.28
C ARG A 166 -21.71 10.56 -0.80
N GLU A 167 -21.83 11.84 -0.46
CA GLU A 167 -22.12 12.91 -1.40
C GLU A 167 -21.01 13.03 -2.46
N ARG A 168 -19.75 12.96 -2.05
CA ARG A 168 -18.59 12.97 -2.96
C ARG A 168 -18.62 11.81 -3.96
N LEU A 169 -18.84 10.59 -3.47
CA LEU A 169 -18.93 9.39 -4.31
C LEU A 169 -20.09 9.48 -5.31
N LEU A 170 -21.27 9.95 -4.87
CA LEU A 170 -22.43 10.12 -5.73
C LEU A 170 -22.26 11.22 -6.77
N ALA A 171 -21.44 12.24 -6.47
CA ALA A 171 -21.07 13.28 -7.43
C ALA A 171 -20.03 12.80 -8.46
N GLY A 172 -19.48 11.58 -8.32
CA GLY A 172 -18.39 11.09 -9.16
C GLY A 172 -17.08 11.85 -8.95
N ALA A 173 -16.96 12.58 -7.85
CA ALA A 173 -15.76 13.34 -7.54
C ALA A 173 -14.62 12.38 -7.12
N PRO A 174 -13.38 12.61 -7.59
CA PRO A 174 -12.24 11.76 -7.25
C PRO A 174 -12.00 11.73 -5.73
N ALA A 175 -11.24 10.73 -5.28
CA ALA A 175 -10.69 10.74 -3.92
C ALA A 175 -9.95 12.08 -3.69
N PRO A 176 -10.02 12.67 -2.47
CA PRO A 176 -9.18 13.81 -2.15
C PRO A 176 -7.74 13.42 -2.48
N GLN A 177 -7.12 14.16 -3.40
CA GLN A 177 -5.69 14.04 -3.64
C GLN A 177 -5.04 15.13 -2.82
N HIS A 178 -4.01 14.79 -2.05
CA HIS A 178 -3.18 15.84 -1.48
C HIS A 178 -2.40 16.47 -2.64
N ASP A 179 -2.55 17.78 -2.82
CA ASP A 179 -1.82 18.66 -3.74
C ASP A 179 -0.29 18.71 -3.48
N ALA A 180 0.24 17.80 -2.66
CA ALA A 180 1.63 17.82 -2.24
C ALA A 180 2.61 17.49 -3.37
N PHE A 181 2.17 16.82 -4.44
CA PHE A 181 3.06 16.42 -5.53
C PHE A 181 3.77 17.60 -6.20
N ASP A 182 3.11 18.77 -6.30
CA ASP A 182 3.70 19.95 -6.94
C ASP A 182 4.80 20.61 -6.07
N ARG A 183 4.92 20.20 -4.80
CA ARG A 183 5.89 20.74 -3.83
C ARG A 183 7.17 19.92 -3.74
N TYR A 184 7.21 18.72 -4.32
CA TYR A 184 8.31 17.78 -4.13
C TYR A 184 8.77 17.16 -5.43
N GLU A 185 10.07 17.00 -5.56
CA GLU A 185 10.69 16.36 -6.71
C GLU A 185 11.59 15.20 -6.28
N VAL A 186 11.67 14.16 -7.10
CA VAL A 186 12.54 13.01 -6.89
C VAL A 186 13.52 12.90 -8.03
N GLN A 187 14.81 12.93 -7.73
CA GLN A 187 15.87 12.72 -8.72
C GLN A 187 16.88 11.70 -8.22
N GLY A 188 17.02 10.58 -8.93
CA GLY A 188 18.07 9.59 -8.66
C GLY A 188 18.11 9.05 -7.23
N GLY A 189 16.96 8.94 -6.56
CA GLY A 189 16.88 8.50 -5.16
C GLY A 189 17.05 9.59 -4.10
N ARG A 190 17.08 10.86 -4.52
CA ARG A 190 17.05 12.01 -3.63
C ARG A 190 15.68 12.66 -3.67
N LEU A 191 15.26 13.17 -2.52
CA LEU A 191 14.01 13.89 -2.34
C LEU A 191 14.29 15.37 -2.17
N TYR A 192 13.61 16.20 -2.95
CA TYR A 192 13.75 17.65 -2.95
C TYR A 192 12.42 18.33 -2.66
N ARG A 193 12.49 19.53 -2.09
CA ARG A 193 11.40 20.49 -1.99
C ARG A 193 11.57 21.56 -3.05
N THR A 194 10.48 21.92 -3.72
CA THR A 194 10.45 23.06 -4.63
C THR A 194 10.34 24.35 -3.83
N VAL A 195 11.31 25.25 -4.00
CA VAL A 195 11.36 26.56 -3.34
C VAL A 195 11.54 27.64 -4.42
N GLY A 196 10.42 28.25 -4.83
CA GLY A 196 10.42 29.15 -5.98
C GLY A 196 10.73 28.39 -7.27
N PHE A 197 11.87 28.70 -7.90
CA PHE A 197 12.37 28.00 -9.08
C PHE A 197 13.52 27.01 -8.76
N ASP A 198 13.93 26.92 -7.49
CA ASP A 198 15.02 26.09 -7.03
C ASP A 198 14.54 24.81 -6.36
N LEU A 199 15.45 23.85 -6.23
CA LEU A 199 15.24 22.60 -5.51
C LEU A 199 16.14 22.55 -4.28
N GLU A 200 15.54 22.44 -3.10
CA GLU A 200 16.24 22.23 -1.85
C GLU A 200 16.25 20.74 -1.51
N LEU A 201 17.42 20.16 -1.27
CA LEU A 201 17.55 18.75 -0.90
C LEU A 201 16.98 18.53 0.51
N ILE A 202 15.96 17.67 0.62
CA ILE A 202 15.43 17.22 1.91
C ILE A 202 16.26 16.04 2.44
N HIS A 203 16.46 15.02 1.59
CA HIS A 203 17.18 13.82 1.99
C HIS A 203 17.73 13.02 0.80
N ASP A 204 18.86 12.35 1.03
CA ASP A 204 19.49 11.46 0.06
C ASP A 204 19.30 9.99 0.49
N PHE A 205 18.54 9.22 -0.29
CA PHE A 205 18.29 7.80 -0.05
C PHE A 205 19.13 6.88 -0.95
N THR A 206 20.21 7.39 -1.56
CA THR A 206 21.05 6.59 -2.46
C THR A 206 21.70 5.41 -1.73
N GLU A 207 22.28 5.66 -0.57
CA GLU A 207 22.97 4.64 0.22
C GLU A 207 22.10 4.14 1.39
N MET A 208 21.48 2.99 1.20
CA MET A 208 20.75 2.30 2.27
C MET A 208 21.02 0.80 2.23
N THR A 209 21.34 0.22 3.38
CA THR A 209 21.59 -1.22 3.50
C THR A 209 20.28 -1.98 3.73
N PRO A 210 19.96 -3.00 2.92
CA PRO A 210 18.78 -3.84 3.14
C PRO A 210 18.77 -4.51 4.51
N ARG A 211 17.64 -4.39 5.22
CA ARG A 211 17.38 -5.08 6.49
C ARG A 211 16.00 -5.74 6.46
N PHE A 212 15.97 -7.06 6.56
CA PHE A 212 14.74 -7.85 6.49
C PHE A 212 14.25 -8.20 7.90
N GLU A 213 14.03 -7.17 8.71
CA GLU A 213 13.53 -7.31 10.07
C GLU A 213 11.99 -7.44 10.05
N PRO A 214 11.39 -8.34 10.86
CA PRO A 214 9.93 -8.41 11.02
C PRO A 214 9.36 -7.09 11.56
N ALA A 215 8.09 -6.82 11.31
CA ALA A 215 7.44 -5.65 11.90
C ALA A 215 7.25 -5.87 13.41
N PRO A 216 7.12 -4.81 14.24
CA PRO A 216 6.89 -4.94 15.67
C PRO A 216 5.63 -5.74 16.03
N TYR A 217 4.65 -5.79 15.14
CA TYR A 217 3.40 -6.55 15.28
C TYR A 217 3.43 -7.90 14.56
N SER A 218 4.58 -8.32 14.02
CA SER A 218 4.74 -9.66 13.45
C SER A 218 4.54 -10.71 14.54
N LEU A 219 3.62 -11.64 14.30
CA LEU A 219 3.49 -12.83 15.13
C LEU A 219 4.55 -13.86 14.75
N PRO A 220 4.97 -14.74 15.69
CA PRO A 220 5.76 -15.92 15.37
C PRO A 220 5.09 -16.76 14.29
N ARG A 221 5.89 -17.47 13.48
CA ARG A 221 5.36 -18.41 12.48
C ARG A 221 4.55 -19.49 13.19
N ASP A 222 3.36 -19.74 12.66
CA ASP A 222 2.57 -20.91 13.01
C ASP A 222 2.89 -22.00 11.98
N ASP A 223 3.83 -22.88 12.31
CA ASP A 223 4.26 -23.96 11.41
C ASP A 223 3.25 -25.13 11.35
N SER A 224 2.11 -25.03 12.04
CA SER A 224 1.12 -26.12 12.15
C SER A 224 0.35 -26.40 10.86
N ASP A 225 0.31 -25.46 9.92
CA ASP A 225 -0.33 -25.63 8.61
C ASP A 225 0.59 -26.22 7.53
N GLY A 226 1.87 -26.46 7.86
CA GLY A 226 2.87 -27.03 6.96
C GLY A 226 3.23 -26.15 5.76
N LEU A 227 2.69 -24.93 5.66
CA LEU A 227 2.88 -24.02 4.52
C LEU A 227 3.82 -22.86 4.86
N GLY A 228 4.06 -22.56 6.15
CA GLY A 228 5.18 -21.75 6.63
C GLY A 228 5.32 -20.34 6.03
N TRP A 229 4.27 -19.82 5.41
CA TRP A 229 4.33 -18.67 4.51
C TRP A 229 4.26 -17.35 5.28
N HIS A 230 5.22 -16.46 5.05
CA HIS A 230 5.25 -15.09 5.56
C HIS A 230 5.44 -14.07 4.40
N PRO A 231 4.83 -12.87 4.45
CA PRO A 231 4.94 -11.86 3.39
C PRO A 231 6.38 -11.43 3.04
N LEU A 232 7.32 -11.65 3.97
CA LEU A 232 8.75 -11.35 3.79
C LEU A 232 9.57 -12.53 3.28
N ASP A 233 8.94 -13.69 3.07
CA ASP A 233 9.62 -14.85 2.52
C ASP A 233 10.19 -14.47 1.16
N GLN A 234 11.51 -14.55 1.09
CA GLN A 234 12.21 -14.25 -0.14
C GLN A 234 11.80 -15.31 -1.15
N GLU A 235 11.46 -14.87 -2.35
CA GLU A 235 11.47 -15.80 -3.48
C GLU A 235 12.93 -16.23 -3.66
N ASP A 236 13.18 -17.54 -3.55
CA ASP A 236 14.47 -18.10 -3.93
C ASP A 236 14.77 -17.64 -5.36
N GLY A 237 15.91 -16.97 -5.51
CA GLY A 237 16.33 -16.44 -6.79
C GLY A 237 16.48 -17.56 -7.80
N LYS A 238 15.61 -17.58 -8.81
CA LYS A 238 15.96 -18.11 -10.13
C LYS A 238 16.50 -16.97 -10.99
#